data_AF-A0A7C3Z2Z1-F1
#
_entry.id   AF-A0A7C3Z2Z1-F1
#
_cell.length_a   1.000
_cell.length_b   1.000
_cell.length_c   1.000
_cell.angle_alpha   90.00
_cell.angle_beta   90.00
_cell.angle_gamma   90.00
#
_symmetry.space_group_name_H-M   'P 1'
#
loop_
_entity.id
_entity.type
_entity.pdbx_description
1 polymer ?
#
loop_
_entity_poly.entity_id
_entity_poly.type
_entity_poly.pdbx_seq_one_letter_code
_entity_poly.pdbx_strand_id
1 'polypeptide(L)'
;MIRRILIGFLLFAGFCFQGKVLKGAEGKAMVGRYEDFFLVSGEGDSFKQDVARWRKEIERDNKFLVRLARKYFPVPEESEFQFKFVGRDTVNHYLFLRYFAPLLDPKGTIAGWQILFLFSEKDKTLKRILISEVPLED
;
A
#
# COMPACT_ATOMS: atom_id res chain seq x y z
N MET A 1 -40.66 10.99 40.79
CA MET A 1 -39.75 11.99 40.20
C MET A 1 -38.39 11.33 39.97
N ILE A 2 -38.20 10.87 38.73
CA ILE A 2 -37.00 10.50 37.96
C ILE A 2 -35.78 9.89 38.69
N ARG A 3 -35.60 8.58 38.51
CA ARG A 3 -34.33 7.83 38.62
C ARG A 3 -33.37 8.30 37.51
N ARG A 4 -32.16 8.76 37.85
CA ARG A 4 -31.07 8.96 36.88
C ARG A 4 -30.24 7.67 36.77
N ILE A 5 -30.36 7.02 35.62
CA ILE A 5 -29.57 5.88 35.19
C ILE A 5 -28.19 6.40 34.79
N LEU A 6 -27.16 5.94 35.50
CA LEU A 6 -25.77 6.15 35.13
C LEU A 6 -25.44 5.18 33.99
N ILE A 7 -25.51 5.66 32.74
CA ILE A 7 -25.03 4.91 31.58
C ILE A 7 -23.51 5.04 31.55
N GLY A 8 -22.82 4.05 32.11
CA GLY A 8 -21.44 3.77 31.73
C GLY A 8 -21.47 2.87 30.51
N PHE A 9 -20.95 3.30 29.36
CA PHE A 9 -20.57 2.37 28.29
C PHE A 9 -19.56 3.03 27.33
N LEU A 10 -18.49 2.29 27.09
CA LEU A 10 -17.50 2.41 26.02
C LEU A 10 -16.50 3.59 26.09
N LEU A 11 -15.46 3.34 26.89
CA LEU A 11 -14.09 3.69 26.52
C LEU A 11 -13.85 3.28 25.05
N PHE A 12 -13.87 4.25 24.15
CA PHE A 12 -13.13 4.15 22.89
C PHE A 12 -11.65 4.01 23.27
N ALA A 13 -11.19 2.77 23.41
CA ALA A 13 -9.77 2.47 23.26
C ALA A 13 -9.44 2.74 21.79
N GLY A 14 -9.26 4.02 21.46
CA GLY A 14 -8.58 4.47 20.26
C GLY A 14 -7.17 3.92 20.36
N PHE A 15 -7.00 2.68 19.88
CA PHE A 15 -5.72 2.05 19.76
C PHE A 15 -4.96 2.88 18.72
N CYS A 16 -4.15 3.81 19.22
CA CYS A 16 -3.15 4.55 18.48
C CYS A 16 -2.11 3.55 17.94
N PHE A 17 -2.46 2.79 16.90
CA PHE A 17 -1.50 2.15 16.02
C PHE A 17 -0.86 3.27 15.20
N GLN A 18 0.05 4.02 15.83
CA GLN A 18 0.88 5.01 15.18
C GLN A 18 1.82 4.30 14.19
N GLY A 19 1.44 4.30 12.91
CA GLY A 19 2.32 4.37 11.73
C GLY A 19 3.59 3.52 11.70
N LYS A 20 3.56 2.27 12.20
CA LYS A 20 4.74 1.41 12.23
C LYS A 20 5.14 0.96 10.82
N VAL A 21 4.19 0.80 9.90
CA VAL A 21 4.46 0.26 8.57
C VAL A 21 5.30 1.22 7.73
N LEU A 22 4.94 2.49 7.77
CA LEU A 22 5.60 3.53 6.98
C LEU A 22 6.87 4.10 7.63
N LYS A 23 7.17 3.72 8.88
CA LYS A 23 8.38 4.21 9.56
C LYS A 23 9.63 3.71 8.83
N GLY A 24 10.38 4.66 8.25
CA GLY A 24 11.56 4.36 7.44
C GLY A 24 11.26 3.79 6.05
N ALA A 25 10.01 3.86 5.58
CA ALA A 25 9.61 3.38 4.27
C ALA A 25 10.41 4.02 3.12
N GLU A 26 10.70 5.32 3.21
CA GLU A 26 11.46 6.04 2.19
C GLU A 26 12.87 5.46 1.98
N GLY A 27 13.54 5.02 3.05
CA GLY A 27 14.85 4.37 2.97
C GLY A 27 14.82 2.94 2.41
N LYS A 28 13.63 2.41 2.13
CA LYS A 28 13.40 1.09 1.52
C LYS A 28 12.91 1.18 0.09
N ALA A 29 12.72 2.40 -0.43
CA ALA A 29 12.24 2.64 -1.77
C ALA A 29 13.37 2.61 -2.79
N MET A 30 13.11 1.95 -3.91
CA MET A 30 14.02 1.87 -5.04
C MET A 30 13.25 1.76 -6.35
N VAL A 31 13.91 2.14 -7.43
CA VAL A 31 13.40 1.92 -8.79
C VAL A 31 13.54 0.44 -9.12
N GLY A 32 12.47 -0.18 -9.60
CA GLY A 32 12.49 -1.58 -10.02
C GLY A 32 11.11 -2.19 -10.19
N ARG A 33 11.09 -3.37 -10.79
CA ARG A 33 9.89 -4.21 -10.93
C ARG A 33 10.07 -5.47 -10.08
N TYR A 34 8.96 -6.10 -9.74
CA TYR A 34 8.99 -7.44 -9.18
C TYR A 34 9.05 -8.44 -10.33
N GLU A 35 10.11 -9.24 -10.38
CA GLU A 35 10.38 -10.14 -11.51
C GLU A 35 10.05 -11.61 -11.20
N ASP A 36 9.86 -11.93 -9.92
CA ASP A 36 9.53 -13.30 -9.49
C ASP A 36 8.05 -13.61 -9.71
N PHE A 37 7.76 -14.91 -9.81
CA PHE A 37 6.39 -15.41 -9.94
C PHE A 37 5.57 -15.13 -8.68
N PHE A 38 4.30 -14.76 -8.87
CA PHE A 38 3.37 -14.55 -7.79
C PHE A 38 1.95 -14.92 -8.19
N LEU A 39 1.12 -15.17 -7.18
CA LEU A 39 -0.31 -15.39 -7.32
C LEU A 39 -1.05 -14.16 -6.83
N VAL A 40 -2.09 -13.74 -7.56
CA VAL A 40 -3.01 -12.71 -7.05
C VAL A 40 -3.87 -13.34 -5.95
N SER A 41 -3.77 -12.76 -4.76
CA SER A 41 -4.45 -13.23 -3.55
C SER A 41 -5.96 -12.91 -3.62
N GLY A 42 -6.79 -13.88 -3.24
CA GLY A 42 -8.26 -13.77 -3.26
C GLY A 42 -8.84 -13.27 -1.93
N GLU A 43 -10.14 -12.95 -1.91
CA GLU A 43 -10.82 -12.36 -0.73
C GLU A 43 -10.88 -13.24 0.54
N GLY A 44 -10.43 -14.50 0.44
CA GLY A 44 -10.42 -15.51 1.51
C GLY A 44 -9.06 -15.80 2.16
N ASP A 45 -8.01 -15.06 1.82
CA ASP A 45 -6.65 -15.38 2.29
C ASP A 45 -6.41 -15.06 3.78
N SER A 46 -5.58 -15.89 4.42
CA SER A 46 -5.21 -15.80 5.85
C SER A 46 -4.58 -14.45 6.26
N PHE A 47 -4.21 -13.62 5.29
CA PHE A 47 -3.56 -12.32 5.52
C PHE A 47 -4.51 -11.13 5.42
N LYS A 48 -5.81 -11.36 5.25
CA LYS A 48 -6.82 -10.29 5.05
C LYS A 48 -6.74 -9.18 6.11
N GLN A 49 -6.56 -9.54 7.38
CA GLN A 49 -6.45 -8.57 8.47
C GLN A 49 -5.16 -7.74 8.41
N ASP A 50 -4.02 -8.38 8.11
CA ASP A 50 -2.74 -7.70 7.95
C ASP A 50 -2.79 -6.73 6.76
N VAL A 51 -3.32 -7.20 5.61
CA VAL A 51 -3.52 -6.38 4.42
C VAL A 51 -4.40 -5.18 4.71
N ALA A 52 -5.55 -5.37 5.37
CA ALA A 52 -6.45 -4.27 5.71
C ALA A 52 -5.76 -3.23 6.62
N ARG A 53 -4.96 -3.69 7.60
CA ARG A 53 -4.17 -2.79 8.46
C ARG A 53 -3.14 -2.01 7.67
N TRP A 54 -2.35 -2.68 6.83
CA TRP A 54 -1.32 -2.02 6.01
C TRP A 54 -1.93 -1.02 5.03
N ARG A 55 -3.01 -1.39 4.35
CA ARG A 55 -3.75 -0.48 3.45
C ARG A 55 -4.24 0.74 4.18
N LYS A 56 -4.87 0.57 5.35
CA LYS A 56 -5.34 1.69 6.17
C LYS A 56 -4.19 2.65 6.54
N GLU A 57 -3.00 2.14 6.84
CA GLU A 57 -1.83 2.98 7.14
C GLU A 57 -1.30 3.70 5.90
N ILE A 58 -1.19 3.01 4.77
CA ILE A 58 -0.69 3.55 3.49
C ILE A 58 -1.65 4.62 2.94
N GLU A 59 -2.95 4.30 2.90
CA GLU A 59 -3.99 5.14 2.29
C GLU A 59 -4.39 6.33 3.17
N ARG A 60 -3.92 6.39 4.42
CA ARG A 60 -4.16 7.54 5.32
C ARG A 60 -3.52 8.83 4.83
N ASP A 61 -2.39 8.75 4.13
CA ASP A 61 -1.72 9.90 3.51
C ASP A 61 -1.52 9.61 2.03
N ASN A 62 -2.54 9.85 1.20
CA ASN A 62 -2.40 9.64 -0.25
C ASN A 62 -1.25 10.47 -0.85
N LYS A 63 -0.96 11.66 -0.27
CA LYS A 63 0.17 12.50 -0.70
C LYS A 63 1.52 11.82 -0.44
N PHE A 64 1.62 10.88 0.50
CA PHE A 64 2.86 10.10 0.70
C PHE A 64 3.23 9.31 -0.55
N LEU A 65 2.27 8.64 -1.19
CA LEU A 65 2.53 7.83 -2.39
C LEU A 65 3.03 8.69 -3.55
N VAL A 66 2.38 9.85 -3.76
CA VAL A 66 2.80 10.83 -4.77
C VAL A 66 4.19 11.37 -4.47
N ARG A 67 4.45 11.83 -3.23
CA ARG A 67 5.78 12.31 -2.83
C ARG A 67 6.85 11.24 -3.01
N LEU A 68 6.54 9.99 -2.68
CA LEU A 68 7.47 8.87 -2.79
C LEU A 68 7.83 8.59 -4.25
N ALA A 69 6.84 8.52 -5.14
CA ALA A 69 7.07 8.29 -6.56
C ALA A 69 7.79 9.47 -7.25
N ARG A 70 7.48 10.71 -6.85
CA ARG A 70 8.12 11.94 -7.37
C ARG A 70 9.62 12.04 -7.09
N LYS A 71 10.15 11.26 -6.14
CA LYS A 71 11.60 11.17 -5.93
C LYS A 71 12.33 10.48 -7.09
N TYR A 72 11.61 9.71 -7.91
CA TYR A 72 12.20 8.85 -8.94
C TYR A 72 11.64 9.14 -10.35
N PHE A 73 10.41 9.65 -10.45
CA PHE A 73 9.72 9.89 -11.72
C PHE A 73 8.97 11.23 -11.72
N PRO A 74 8.69 11.83 -12.89
CA PRO A 74 7.96 13.10 -12.99
C PRO A 74 6.44 12.93 -12.80
N VAL A 75 6.03 12.40 -11.65
CA VAL A 75 4.61 12.14 -11.33
C VAL A 75 3.88 13.47 -11.02
N PRO A 76 2.75 13.78 -11.68
CA PRO A 76 1.93 14.95 -11.35
C PRO A 76 1.47 14.97 -9.89
N GLU A 77 1.35 16.15 -9.29
CA GLU A 77 1.00 16.31 -7.87
C GLU A 77 -0.43 15.85 -7.54
N GLU A 78 -1.30 15.98 -8.53
CA GLU A 78 -2.69 15.59 -8.54
C GLU A 78 -2.90 14.09 -8.83
N SER A 79 -1.83 13.32 -9.07
CA SER A 79 -1.94 11.89 -9.33
C SER A 79 -2.54 11.15 -8.14
N GLU A 80 -3.45 10.22 -8.41
CA GLU A 80 -4.07 9.40 -7.38
C GLU A 80 -3.62 7.95 -7.49
N PHE A 81 -2.86 7.47 -6.50
CA PHE A 81 -2.47 6.07 -6.41
C PHE A 81 -3.60 5.25 -5.80
N GLN A 82 -4.15 4.33 -6.59
CA GLN A 82 -5.23 3.44 -6.16
C GLN A 82 -4.69 2.04 -5.91
N PHE A 83 -5.13 1.43 -4.81
CA PHE A 83 -4.89 0.01 -4.57
C PHE A 83 -5.50 -0.83 -5.69
N LYS A 84 -4.73 -1.79 -6.22
CA LYS A 84 -5.19 -2.69 -7.29
C LYS A 84 -5.38 -4.12 -6.80
N PHE A 85 -4.35 -4.72 -6.20
CA PHE A 85 -4.42 -6.09 -5.69
C PHE A 85 -3.32 -6.40 -4.67
N VAL A 86 -3.46 -7.55 -4.02
CA VAL A 86 -2.38 -8.20 -3.25
C VAL A 86 -1.81 -9.34 -4.07
N GLY A 87 -0.50 -9.34 -4.24
CA GLY A 87 0.23 -10.49 -4.78
C GLY A 87 0.89 -11.29 -3.66
N ARG A 88 1.01 -12.59 -3.87
CA ARG A 88 1.69 -13.51 -2.97
C ARG A 88 2.74 -14.29 -3.73
N ASP A 89 3.98 -14.15 -3.30
CA ASP A 89 5.07 -15.01 -3.73
C ASP A 89 5.28 -16.11 -2.68
N THR A 90 4.87 -17.32 -3.02
CA THR A 90 4.97 -18.49 -2.14
C THR A 90 6.39 -19.05 -2.04
N VAL A 91 7.28 -18.73 -2.99
CA VAL A 91 8.67 -19.20 -3.01
C VAL A 91 9.51 -18.33 -2.08
N ASN A 92 9.39 -17.01 -2.21
CA ASN A 92 10.13 -16.05 -1.40
C ASN A 92 9.40 -15.64 -0.11
N HIS A 93 8.18 -16.16 0.10
CA HIS A 93 7.32 -15.86 1.26
C HIS A 93 7.07 -14.35 1.42
N TYR A 94 6.73 -13.69 0.33
CA TYR A 94 6.36 -12.28 0.31
C TYR A 94 4.88 -12.08 -0.01
N LEU A 95 4.29 -11.09 0.67
CA LEU A 95 3.04 -10.46 0.25
C LEU A 95 3.36 -9.09 -0.27
N PHE A 96 2.76 -8.68 -1.36
CA PHE A 96 2.91 -7.30 -1.82
C PHE A 96 1.60 -6.65 -2.18
N LEU A 97 1.50 -5.37 -1.82
CA LEU A 97 0.35 -4.53 -2.14
C LEU A 97 0.72 -3.66 -3.34
N ARG A 98 -0.06 -3.77 -4.41
CA ARG A 98 0.12 -2.95 -5.61
C ARG A 98 -0.77 -1.73 -5.57
N TYR A 99 -0.15 -0.57 -5.76
CA TYR A 99 -0.81 0.70 -6.03
C TYR A 99 -0.46 1.17 -7.44
N PHE A 100 -1.41 1.82 -8.12
CA PHE A 100 -1.22 2.33 -9.46
C PHE A 100 -1.91 3.69 -9.63
N ALA A 101 -1.19 4.63 -10.23
CA ALA A 101 -1.71 5.93 -10.66
C ALA A 101 -1.64 6.00 -12.20
N PRO A 102 -2.78 6.11 -12.90
CA PRO A 102 -2.80 6.23 -14.35
C PRO A 102 -2.30 7.61 -14.80
N LEU A 103 -1.64 7.66 -15.95
CA LEU A 103 -1.42 8.92 -16.68
C LEU A 103 -2.67 9.21 -17.53
N LEU A 104 -3.36 10.32 -17.25
CA LEU A 104 -4.68 10.61 -17.84
C LEU A 104 -4.66 10.94 -19.34
N ASP A 105 -3.54 11.49 -19.84
CA ASP A 105 -3.34 11.82 -21.25
C ASP A 105 -1.98 11.29 -21.70
N PRO A 106 -1.85 9.96 -21.92
CA PRO A 106 -0.58 9.36 -22.28
C PRO A 106 -0.25 9.69 -23.74
N LYS A 107 0.64 10.67 -23.95
CA LYS A 107 1.17 11.03 -25.28
C LYS A 107 2.37 10.18 -25.72
N GLY A 108 2.65 9.09 -25.01
CA GLY A 108 3.86 8.29 -25.18
C GLY A 108 3.63 6.84 -24.78
N THR A 109 4.69 6.14 -24.40
CA THR A 109 4.69 4.68 -24.18
C THR A 109 4.35 4.26 -22.75
N ILE A 110 3.94 5.19 -21.88
CA ILE A 110 3.66 4.90 -20.46
C ILE A 110 2.17 5.03 -20.13
N ALA A 111 1.65 4.05 -19.39
CA ALA A 111 0.28 4.01 -18.89
C ALA A 111 0.14 4.73 -17.54
N GLY A 112 1.24 4.89 -16.81
CA GLY A 112 1.27 5.51 -15.49
C GLY A 112 2.38 4.95 -14.61
N TRP A 113 2.19 5.04 -13.29
CA TRP A 113 3.20 4.66 -12.30
C TRP A 113 2.62 3.66 -11.31
N GLN A 114 3.46 2.71 -10.88
CA GLN A 114 3.09 1.77 -9.82
C GLN A 114 4.05 1.82 -8.64
N ILE A 115 3.51 1.44 -7.48
CA ILE A 115 4.26 1.23 -6.25
C ILE A 115 3.88 -0.15 -5.71
N LEU A 116 4.89 -0.99 -5.46
CA LEU A 116 4.74 -2.28 -4.79
C LEU A 116 5.35 -2.22 -3.40
N PHE A 117 4.54 -2.43 -2.37
CA PHE A 117 5.01 -2.58 -1.00
C PHE A 117 5.22 -4.06 -0.70
N LEU A 118 6.46 -4.50 -0.49
CA LEU A 118 6.78 -5.91 -0.24
C LEU A 118 6.90 -6.16 1.28
N PHE A 119 6.05 -7.04 1.79
CA PHE A 119 6.00 -7.47 3.18
C PHE A 119 6.44 -8.92 3.31
N SER A 120 7.22 -9.24 4.33
CA SER A 120 7.53 -10.62 4.69
C SER A 120 6.32 -11.31 5.32
N GLU A 121 5.98 -12.51 4.84
CA GLU A 121 4.92 -13.32 5.44
C GLU A 121 5.26 -13.75 6.87
N LYS A 122 6.55 -13.95 7.18
CA LYS A 122 7.01 -14.48 8.47
C LYS A 122 6.88 -13.46 9.60
N ASP A 123 7.38 -12.25 9.38
CA ASP A 123 7.49 -11.22 10.42
C ASP A 123 6.55 -10.03 10.22
N LYS A 124 5.78 -10.03 9.12
CA LYS A 124 4.78 -9.00 8.78
C LYS A 124 5.39 -7.60 8.64
N THR A 125 6.69 -7.51 8.36
CA THR A 125 7.39 -6.23 8.20
C THR A 125 7.58 -5.85 6.74
N LEU A 126 7.52 -4.55 6.46
CA LEU A 126 7.87 -3.97 5.17
C LEU A 126 9.36 -4.20 4.89
N LYS A 127 9.70 -4.89 3.81
CA LYS A 127 11.07 -5.19 3.40
C LYS A 127 11.58 -4.22 2.34
N ARG A 128 10.79 -3.99 1.29
CA ARG A 128 11.16 -3.15 0.15
C ARG A 128 9.94 -2.41 -0.39
N ILE A 129 10.19 -1.27 -1.03
CA ILE A 129 9.21 -0.60 -1.88
C ILE A 129 9.80 -0.52 -3.29
N LEU A 130 9.11 -1.07 -4.27
CA LEU A 130 9.50 -0.98 -5.67
C LEU A 130 8.62 0.03 -6.38
N ILE A 131 9.24 0.93 -7.14
CA ILE A 131 8.56 1.99 -7.87
C ILE A 131 8.97 1.89 -9.33
N SER A 132 8.01 1.93 -10.24
CA SER A 132 8.31 1.86 -11.67
C SER A 132 7.24 2.54 -12.51
N GLU A 133 7.65 2.98 -13.69
CA GLU A 133 6.75 3.26 -14.81
C GLU A 133 6.16 1.96 -15.36
N VAL A 134 4.86 2.01 -15.63
CA VAL A 134 4.11 0.94 -16.29
C VAL A 134 3.95 1.34 -17.75
N PRO A 135 4.44 0.55 -18.72
CA PRO A 135 4.26 0.86 -20.13
C PRO A 135 2.78 0.71 -20.51
N LEU A 136 2.34 1.42 -21.56
CA LEU A 136 1.15 1.00 -22.29
C LEU A 136 1.47 -0.35 -22.95
N GLU A 137 0.54 -1.29 -22.86
CA GLU A 137 0.65 -2.52 -23.64
C GLU A 137 0.49 -2.12 -25.12
N ASP A 138 1.50 -2.42 -25.94
CA ASP A 138 1.44 -2.32 -27.41
C ASP A 138 0.56 -3.46 -27.99
#